data_AF-N9HR87-F1
#
_entry.id   AF-N9HR87-F1
#
_cell.length_a   1.000
_cell.length_b   1.000
_cell.length_c   1.000
_cell.angle_alpha   90.00
_cell.angle_beta   90.00
_cell.angle_gamma   90.00
#
_symmetry.space_group_name_H-M   'P 1'
#
loop_
_entity.id
_entity.type
_entity.pdbx_description
1 polymer ?
#
loop_
_entity_poly.entity_id
_entity_poly.type
_entity_poly.pdbx_seq_one_letter_code
_entity_poly.pdbx_strand_id
1 'polypeptide(L)'
;MIARGSRVALGDELAEILQAKMLVMLIGERPGLSSPDSMGIYYTYNAFKGCHDALRNCISNVRSAGLAYPLAIQRLVALMRKSCELQLSGVQLKDEHETPVDMQHSPAKRLF
;
A
#
# COMPACT_ATOMS: atom_id res chain seq x y z
N MET A 1 12.57 -7.76 -8.92
CA MET A 1 12.99 -9.01 -8.25
C MET A 1 11.74 -9.82 -7.92
N ILE A 2 11.82 -11.15 -7.85
CA ILE A 2 10.75 -12.02 -7.35
C ILE A 2 11.29 -12.83 -6.17
N ALA A 3 10.53 -12.90 -5.08
CA ALA A 3 10.86 -13.67 -3.88
C ALA A 3 9.69 -14.60 -3.51
N ARG A 4 9.97 -15.67 -2.75
CA ARG A 4 8.97 -16.64 -2.27
C ARG A 4 9.04 -16.72 -0.75
N GLY A 5 7.89 -16.89 -0.09
CA GLY A 5 7.80 -16.99 1.37
C GLY A 5 8.25 -15.73 2.11
N SER A 6 8.29 -14.58 1.42
CA SER A 6 8.81 -13.32 1.95
C SER A 6 7.77 -12.55 2.77
N ARG A 7 8.26 -11.59 3.56
CA ARG A 7 7.46 -10.54 4.19
C ARG A 7 7.85 -9.18 3.62
N VAL A 8 7.07 -8.15 3.93
CA VAL A 8 7.30 -6.77 3.46
C VAL A 8 8.73 -6.29 3.77
N ALA A 9 9.23 -6.58 4.97
CA ALA A 9 10.56 -6.18 5.42
C ALA A 9 11.73 -6.73 4.58
N LEU A 10 11.51 -7.76 3.75
CA LEU A 10 12.55 -8.23 2.82
C LEU A 10 13.00 -7.11 1.87
N GLY A 11 12.07 -6.25 1.46
CA GLY A 11 12.37 -5.15 0.53
C GLY A 11 13.36 -4.13 1.09
N ASP A 12 13.44 -3.99 2.41
CA ASP A 12 14.27 -2.94 3.05
C ASP A 12 15.75 -3.20 2.88
N GLU A 13 16.18 -4.41 3.24
CA GLU A 13 17.58 -4.82 3.15
C GLU A 13 18.04 -4.81 1.69
N LEU A 14 17.16 -5.16 0.76
CA LEU A 14 17.42 -5.07 -0.67
C LEU A 14 17.55 -3.61 -1.13
N ALA A 15 16.65 -2.73 -0.70
CA ALA A 15 16.71 -1.31 -1.06
C ALA A 15 17.98 -0.65 -0.52
N GLU A 16 18.39 -1.00 0.70
CA GLU A 16 19.63 -0.53 1.31
C GLU A 16 20.87 -1.00 0.52
N ILE A 17 20.97 -2.29 0.22
CA ILE A 17 22.08 -2.88 -0.55
C ILE A 17 22.17 -2.27 -1.95
N LEU A 18 21.02 -2.05 -2.60
CA LEU A 18 20.95 -1.49 -3.94
C LEU A 18 20.99 0.04 -3.96
N GLN A 19 21.05 0.69 -2.79
CA GLN A 19 20.95 2.15 -2.64
C GLN A 19 19.72 2.74 -3.36
N ALA A 20 18.61 1.99 -3.34
CA ALA A 20 17.38 2.37 -4.01
C ALA A 20 16.62 3.42 -3.20
N LYS A 21 16.42 4.61 -3.79
CA LYS A 21 15.67 5.70 -3.15
C LYS A 21 14.18 5.38 -2.95
N MET A 22 13.62 4.49 -3.76
CA MET A 22 12.19 4.16 -3.73
C MET A 22 12.02 2.65 -3.76
N LEU A 23 11.45 2.11 -2.69
CA LEU A 23 11.07 0.71 -2.58
C LEU A 23 9.56 0.58 -2.79
N VAL A 24 9.17 -0.28 -3.73
CA VAL A 24 7.78 -0.72 -3.92
C VAL A 24 7.75 -2.24 -3.77
N MET A 25 7.01 -2.72 -2.77
CA MET A 25 6.79 -4.14 -2.52
C MET A 25 5.35 -4.49 -2.87
N LEU A 26 5.19 -5.33 -3.91
CA LEU A 26 3.91 -5.94 -4.26
C LEU A 26 3.84 -7.31 -3.61
N ILE A 27 2.85 -7.53 -2.74
CA ILE A 27 2.73 -8.78 -2.00
C ILE A 27 1.26 -9.19 -1.86
N GLY A 28 0.99 -10.48 -2.02
CA GLY A 28 -0.35 -11.02 -1.77
C GLY A 28 -0.72 -10.83 -0.29
N GLU A 29 -1.96 -10.41 -0.05
CA GLU A 29 -2.47 -10.29 1.31
C GLU A 29 -2.83 -11.67 1.88
N ARG A 30 -2.99 -11.76 3.20
CA ARG A 30 -3.52 -12.99 3.81
C ARG A 30 -4.90 -13.25 3.22
N PRO A 31 -5.17 -14.44 2.65
CA PRO A 31 -6.45 -14.72 2.02
C PRO A 31 -7.57 -14.62 3.06
N GLY A 32 -8.45 -13.65 2.87
CA GLY A 32 -9.74 -13.60 3.54
C GLY A 32 -10.68 -14.64 2.96
N LEU A 33 -11.78 -14.93 3.66
CA LEU A 33 -12.78 -15.91 3.21
C LEU A 33 -13.36 -15.57 1.82
N SER A 34 -13.36 -14.28 1.44
CA SER A 34 -13.97 -13.72 0.24
C SER A 34 -13.01 -12.92 -0.67
N SER A 35 -11.70 -12.93 -0.37
CA SER A 35 -10.70 -12.11 -1.08
C SER A 35 -9.35 -12.81 -1.21
N PRO A 36 -9.29 -14.04 -1.78
CA PRO A 36 -8.04 -14.77 -1.96
C PRO A 36 -7.09 -14.12 -2.98
N ASP A 37 -7.61 -13.18 -3.78
CA ASP A 37 -6.95 -12.51 -4.89
C ASP A 37 -6.46 -11.09 -4.55
N SER A 38 -6.52 -10.69 -3.28
CA SER A 38 -6.15 -9.34 -2.86
C SER A 38 -4.62 -9.14 -2.81
N MET A 39 -4.15 -8.01 -3.35
CA MET A 39 -2.75 -7.58 -3.31
C MET A 39 -2.59 -6.29 -2.48
N GLY A 40 -1.52 -6.25 -1.70
CA GLY A 40 -1.04 -5.03 -1.04
C GLY A 40 0.18 -4.45 -1.75
N ILE A 41 0.23 -3.12 -1.82
CA ILE A 41 1.38 -2.34 -2.29
C ILE A 41 1.94 -1.59 -1.08
N TYR A 42 3.20 -1.88 -0.74
CA TYR A 42 3.92 -1.16 0.29
C TYR A 42 4.99 -0.30 -0.35
N TYR A 43 4.96 0.99 -0.04
CA TYR A 43 5.89 1.97 -0.58
C TYR A 43 6.72 2.61 0.53
N THR A 44 8.02 2.73 0.32
CA THR A 44 8.95 3.36 1.29
C THR A 44 10.01 4.15 0.54
N TYR A 45 10.20 5.40 0.93
CA TYR A 45 11.28 6.24 0.45
C TYR A 45 12.51 6.05 1.33
N ASN A 46 13.67 5.82 0.71
CA ASN A 46 14.95 5.60 1.37
C ASN A 46 14.91 4.52 2.47
N ALA A 47 14.39 3.34 2.11
CA ALA A 47 14.26 2.22 3.04
C ALA A 47 15.63 1.69 3.49
N PHE A 48 15.69 1.21 4.73
CA PHE A 48 16.87 0.65 5.37
C PHE A 48 16.49 -0.53 6.27
N LYS A 49 17.43 -1.45 6.53
CA LYS A 49 17.18 -2.63 7.36
C LYS A 49 16.67 -2.23 8.74
N GLY A 50 15.52 -2.78 9.11
CA GLY A 50 14.84 -2.44 10.37
C GLY A 50 13.90 -1.23 10.26
N CYS A 51 13.54 -0.80 9.05
CA CYS A 51 12.51 0.21 8.83
C CYS A 51 11.22 -0.09 9.61
N HIS A 52 10.79 0.87 10.43
CA HIS A 52 9.49 0.83 11.09
C HIS A 52 8.34 0.91 10.08
N ASP A 53 7.25 0.21 10.35
CA ASP A 53 6.07 0.22 9.46
C ASP A 53 5.45 1.61 9.28
N ALA A 54 5.63 2.51 10.26
CA ALA A 54 5.17 3.90 10.16
C ALA A 54 5.87 4.70 9.04
N LEU A 55 7.02 4.25 8.54
CA LEU A 55 7.73 4.87 7.41
C LEU A 55 7.16 4.44 6.06
N ARG A 56 6.18 3.52 6.04
CA ARG A 56 5.64 2.94 4.82
C ARG A 56 4.25 3.44 4.53
N ASN A 57 4.00 3.77 3.27
CA ASN A 57 2.63 3.88 2.78
C ASN A 57 2.12 2.49 2.40
N CYS A 58 0.83 2.24 2.65
CA CYS A 58 0.17 0.98 2.33
C CYS A 58 -1.05 1.27 1.44
N ILE A 59 -1.11 0.64 0.28
CA ILE A 59 -2.30 0.59 -0.58
C ILE A 59 -2.77 -0.86 -0.56
N SER A 60 -3.87 -1.14 0.11
CA SER A 60 -4.42 -2.49 0.31
C SER A 60 -5.63 -2.75 -0.60
N ASN A 61 -6.11 -4.00 -0.58
CA ASN A 61 -7.31 -4.42 -1.29
C ASN A 61 -7.24 -4.17 -2.81
N VAL A 62 -6.04 -4.23 -3.41
CA VAL A 62 -5.87 -4.06 -4.85
C VAL A 62 -6.32 -5.34 -5.56
N ARG A 63 -7.50 -5.29 -6.17
CA ARG A 63 -8.14 -6.41 -6.89
C ARG A 63 -9.35 -5.92 -7.71
N SER A 64 -9.89 -6.80 -8.55
CA SER A 64 -11.07 -6.47 -9.38
C SER A 64 -12.32 -6.13 -8.56
N ALA A 65 -12.58 -6.86 -7.47
CA ALA A 65 -13.71 -6.63 -6.56
C ALA A 65 -13.36 -5.68 -5.38
N GLY A 66 -12.30 -4.89 -5.51
CA GLY A 66 -11.79 -3.99 -4.49
C GLY A 66 -11.29 -2.69 -5.12
N LEU A 67 -10.09 -2.27 -4.73
CA LEU A 67 -9.42 -1.14 -5.35
C LEU A 67 -8.94 -1.52 -6.75
N ALA A 68 -9.54 -0.94 -7.77
CA ALA A 68 -9.19 -1.19 -9.17
C ALA A 68 -7.72 -0.84 -9.46
N TYR A 69 -7.05 -1.66 -10.26
CA TYR A 69 -5.64 -1.49 -10.60
C TYR A 69 -5.27 -0.09 -11.12
N PRO A 70 -6.04 0.55 -12.03
CA PRO A 70 -5.70 1.90 -12.49
C PRO A 70 -5.67 2.92 -11.35
N LEU A 71 -6.61 2.83 -10.40
CA LEU A 71 -6.67 3.72 -9.26
C LEU A 71 -5.54 3.44 -8.27
N ALA A 72 -5.20 2.17 -8.02
CA ALA A 72 -4.05 1.81 -7.19
C ALA A 72 -2.72 2.35 -7.77
N ILE A 73 -2.53 2.25 -9.09
CA ILE A 73 -1.35 2.80 -9.78
C ILE A 73 -1.32 4.32 -9.67
N GLN A 74 -2.46 4.99 -9.88
CA GLN A 74 -2.55 6.45 -9.74
C GLN A 74 -2.11 6.91 -8.34
N ARG A 75 -2.61 6.24 -7.29
CA ARG A 75 -2.24 6.52 -5.88
C ARG A 75 -0.75 6.31 -5.65
N LEU A 76 -0.20 5.18 -6.12
CA LEU A 76 1.22 4.88 -6.01
C LEU A 76 2.09 5.95 -6.69
N VAL A 77 1.75 6.35 -7.92
CA VAL A 77 2.50 7.38 -8.66
C VAL A 77 2.41 8.74 -7.95
N ALA A 78 1.26 9.09 -7.39
CA ALA A 78 1.10 10.32 -6.61
C ALA A 78 2.00 10.33 -5.36
N LEU A 79 2.03 9.21 -4.61
CA LEU A 79 2.94 9.05 -3.48
C LEU A 79 4.41 9.17 -3.90
N MET A 80 4.82 8.45 -4.95
CA MET A 80 6.20 8.49 -5.44
C MET A 80 6.65 9.88 -5.87
N ARG A 81 5.77 10.66 -6.53
CA ARG A 81 6.07 12.05 -6.92
C ARG A 81 6.27 12.93 -5.70
N LYS A 82 5.32 12.94 -4.76
CA LYS A 82 5.43 13.75 -3.54
C LYS A 82 6.63 13.35 -2.69
N SER A 83 6.93 12.05 -2.58
CA SER A 83 8.15 11.58 -1.90
C SER A 83 9.43 12.02 -2.58
N CYS A 84 9.45 12.14 -3.91
CA CYS A 84 10.62 12.68 -4.60
C CYS A 84 10.88 14.15 -4.22
N GLU A 85 9.81 14.92 -4.04
CA GLU A 85 9.87 16.34 -3.68
C GLU A 85 10.20 16.55 -2.21
N LEU A 86 9.55 15.80 -1.32
CA LEU A 86 9.62 15.98 0.14
C LEU A 86 10.63 15.05 0.82
N GLN A 87 11.15 14.06 0.09
CA GLN A 87 12.11 13.06 0.57
C GLN A 87 11.64 12.25 1.79
N LEU A 88 10.35 11.97 1.87
CA LEU A 88 9.71 11.27 2.98
C LEU A 88 8.59 10.33 2.50
N SER A 89 8.20 9.37 3.33
CA SER A 89 7.09 8.44 3.11
C SER A 89 6.43 8.06 4.43
N GLY A 90 5.40 7.20 4.36
CA GLY A 90 4.70 6.69 5.52
C GLY A 90 3.75 7.70 6.13
N VAL A 91 3.63 7.70 7.46
CA VAL A 91 2.70 8.58 8.19
C VAL A 91 2.98 10.07 7.96
N GLN A 92 4.21 10.42 7.57
CA GLN A 92 4.61 11.78 7.23
C GLN A 92 4.13 12.20 5.83
N LEU A 93 3.73 11.25 4.98
CA LEU A 93 3.19 11.49 3.65
C LEU A 93 1.77 10.93 3.54
N LYS A 94 0.77 11.80 3.69
CA LYS A 94 -0.63 11.40 3.54
C LYS A 94 -0.95 11.04 2.10
N ASP A 95 -1.73 9.98 1.95
CA ASP A 95 -2.41 9.67 0.71
C ASP A 95 -3.67 10.56 0.63
N GLU A 96 -3.64 11.58 -0.23
CA GLU A 96 -4.75 12.52 -0.41
C GLU A 96 -5.97 11.89 -1.10
N HIS A 97 -5.83 10.66 -1.60
CA HIS A 97 -6.94 9.92 -2.19
C HIS A 97 -7.75 9.22 -1.09
N GLU A 98 -8.35 10.00 -0.18
CA GLU A 98 -9.47 9.50 0.59
C GLU A 98 -10.54 9.02 -0.41
N THR A 99 -10.79 7.71 -0.38
CA THR A 99 -11.93 7.15 -1.12
C THR A 99 -13.17 7.76 -0.46
N PRO A 100 -14.13 8.35 -1.21
CA PRO A 100 -15.38 8.75 -0.58
C PRO A 100 -15.90 7.56 0.19
N VAL A 101 -16.07 7.70 1.50
CA VAL A 101 -16.74 6.67 2.30
C VAL A 101 -18.10 6.49 1.62
N ASP A 102 -18.31 5.32 1.07
CA ASP A 102 -19.52 4.96 0.36
C ASP A 102 -20.68 5.16 1.35
N MET A 103 -21.41 6.27 1.23
CA MET A 103 -22.66 6.50 1.96
C MET A 103 -23.74 5.60 1.34
N GLN A 104 -23.53 4.29 1.39
CA GLN A 104 -24.59 3.34 1.10
C GLN A 104 -25.51 3.31 2.31
N HIS A 105 -26.63 4.00 2.13
CA HIS A 105 -27.86 3.93 2.90
C HIS A 105 -28.05 2.54 3.53
N SER A 106 -27.88 2.44 4.85
CA SER A 106 -28.53 1.35 5.60
C SER A 106 -30.04 1.63 5.57
N PRO A 107 -30.89 0.75 5.01
CA PRO A 107 -32.31 0.87 5.27
C PRO A 107 -32.49 0.66 6.77
N ALA A 108 -33.21 1.60 7.40
CA ALA A 108 -33.52 1.54 8.82
C ALA A 108 -34.01 0.14 9.18
N LYS A 109 -33.36 -0.48 10.18
CA LYS A 109 -33.92 -1.66 10.85
C LYS A 109 -35.31 -1.25 11.36
N ARG A 110 -36.37 -1.71 10.68
CA ARG A 110 -37.69 -1.82 11.31
C ARG A 110 -37.57 -2.92 12.36
N LEU A 111 -37.36 -2.49 13.60
CA LEU A 111 -37.76 -3.28 14.75
C LEU A 111 -39.27 -3.12 14.91
N PHE A 112 -39.94 -4.23 15.19
CA PHE A 112 -41.32 -4.28 15.64
C PHE A 112 -41.55 -3.38 16.85
#